data_AF-A0A6G4ZWG2-F1
#
_entry.id   AF-A0A6G4ZWG2-F1
#
_cell.length_a   1.000
_cell.length_b   1.000
_cell.length_c   1.000
_cell.angle_alpha   90.00
_cell.angle_beta   90.00
_cell.angle_gamma   90.00
#
_symmetry.space_group_name_H-M   'P 1'
#
loop_
_entity.id
_entity.type
_entity.pdbx_description
1 polymer ?
#
loop_
_entity_poly.entity_id
_entity_poly.type
_entity_poly.pdbx_seq_one_letter_code
_entity_poly.pdbx_strand_id
1 'polypeptide(L)'
;MLYAYGILIPITVMVVLEGTRARMRVHETVITSKKLLLRWPVPPALQVLYVMICVFLMGAATSQLITDIAKYTIGRLRPHFFDLCQPLNLKALCSKPYTYVENFTCGGNATEHQLKELRLSFM
;
A
#
# COMPACT_ATOMS: atom_id res chain seq x y z
N MET A 1 -1.49 -4.22 11.29
CA MET A 1 -1.88 -5.64 11.45
C MET A 1 -2.07 -6.36 10.11
N LEU A 2 -2.96 -5.91 9.22
CA LEU A 2 -3.21 -6.60 7.93
C LEU A 2 -1.96 -6.67 7.01
N TYR A 3 -1.19 -5.59 6.92
CA TYR A 3 0.06 -5.56 6.14
C TYR A 3 1.13 -6.54 6.63
N ALA A 4 1.20 -6.76 7.95
CA ALA A 4 2.16 -7.70 8.52
C ALA A 4 1.84 -9.13 8.06
N TYR A 5 0.58 -9.55 8.15
CA TYR A 5 0.16 -10.87 7.65
C TYR A 5 0.32 -10.99 6.12
N GLY A 6 -0.03 -9.92 5.38
CA GLY A 6 0.09 -9.88 3.92
C GLY A 6 1.51 -10.00 3.38
N ILE A 7 2.53 -9.66 4.18
CA ILE A 7 3.95 -9.83 3.82
C ILE A 7 4.52 -11.12 4.42
N LEU A 8 4.16 -11.45 5.65
CA LEU A 8 4.68 -12.63 6.35
C LEU A 8 4.30 -13.93 5.65
N ILE A 9 3.03 -14.11 5.29
CA ILE A 9 2.53 -15.33 4.64
C ILE A 9 3.27 -15.61 3.32
N PRO A 10 3.34 -14.71 2.33
CA PRO A 10 4.02 -15.00 1.08
C PRO A 10 5.52 -15.24 1.25
N ILE A 11 6.20 -14.52 2.15
CA ILE A 11 7.63 -14.76 2.42
C ILE A 11 7.83 -16.16 3.01
N THR A 12 7.02 -16.59 3.98
CA THR A 12 7.12 -17.94 4.54
C THR A 12 6.91 -19.02 3.47
N VAL A 13 5.93 -18.83 2.58
CA VAL A 13 5.68 -19.75 1.46
C VAL A 13 6.87 -19.79 0.51
N MET A 14 7.46 -18.64 0.14
CA MET A 14 8.64 -18.60 -0.73
C MET A 14 9.85 -19.34 -0.12
N VAL A 15 10.08 -19.17 1.19
CA VAL A 15 11.16 -19.89 1.90
C VAL A 15 10.92 -21.40 1.90
N VAL A 16 9.69 -21.84 2.19
CA VAL A 16 9.35 -23.28 2.18
C VAL A 16 9.47 -23.88 0.78
N LEU A 17 9.01 -23.17 -0.25
CA LEU A 17 9.10 -23.64 -1.64
C LEU A 17 10.54 -23.75 -2.12
N GLU A 18 11.36 -22.72 -1.93
CA GLU A 18 12.77 -22.78 -2.33
C GLU A 18 13.57 -23.78 -1.47
N GLY A 19 13.21 -23.92 -0.19
CA GLY A 19 13.77 -24.95 0.70
C GLY A 19 13.46 -26.37 0.23
N THR A 20 12.21 -26.66 -0.15
CA THR A 20 11.82 -27.98 -0.67
C THR A 20 12.43 -28.25 -2.06
N ARG A 21 12.49 -27.25 -2.95
CA ARG A 21 13.19 -27.36 -4.24
C ARG A 21 14.67 -27.66 -4.07
N ALA A 22 15.34 -26.98 -3.13
CA ALA A 22 16.74 -27.24 -2.82
C ALA A 22 16.98 -28.66 -2.29
N ARG A 23 16.06 -29.19 -1.47
CA ARG A 23 16.10 -30.58 -0.98
C ARG A 23 15.92 -31.60 -2.10
N MET A 24 14.99 -31.34 -3.01
CA MET A 24 14.69 -32.21 -4.14
C MET A 24 15.71 -32.10 -5.30
N ARG A 25 16.75 -31.25 -5.15
CA ARG A 25 17.76 -30.95 -6.18
C ARG A 25 17.15 -30.60 -7.54
N VAL A 26 15.99 -29.93 -7.52
CA VAL A 26 15.34 -29.45 -8.75
C VAL A 26 16.23 -28.37 -9.36
N HIS A 27 16.39 -28.39 -10.69
CA HIS A 27 17.17 -27.37 -11.39
C HIS A 27 16.63 -25.97 -11.10
N GLU A 28 17.55 -25.04 -10.84
CA GLU A 28 17.21 -23.63 -10.64
C GLU A 28 16.71 -23.00 -11.93
N THR A 29 15.66 -22.21 -11.81
CA THR A 29 15.01 -21.50 -12.91
C THR A 29 15.55 -20.10 -13.12
N VAL A 30 16.28 -19.56 -12.13
CA VAL A 30 16.82 -18.20 -12.14
C VAL A 30 18.32 -18.26 -12.42
N ILE A 31 18.83 -17.32 -13.22
CA ILE A 31 20.26 -17.24 -13.57
C ILE A 31 21.05 -16.91 -12.29
N THR A 32 21.62 -17.92 -11.65
CA THR A 32 22.51 -17.75 -10.51
C THR A 32 23.93 -17.42 -10.96
N SER A 33 24.51 -16.41 -10.34
CA SER A 33 25.86 -15.97 -10.66
C SER A 33 26.85 -16.69 -9.76
N LYS A 34 27.90 -17.29 -10.34
CA LYS A 34 29.03 -17.86 -9.57
C LYS A 34 29.95 -16.76 -8.99
N LYS A 35 29.43 -15.56 -8.74
CA LYS A 35 30.20 -14.46 -8.15
C LYS A 35 30.40 -14.74 -6.67
N LEU A 36 31.65 -14.70 -6.24
CA LEU A 36 32.05 -14.89 -4.86
C LEU A 36 31.66 -13.64 -4.07
N LEU A 37 30.54 -13.68 -3.35
CA LEU A 37 30.17 -12.58 -2.46
C LEU A 37 31.09 -12.64 -1.24
N LEU A 38 31.94 -11.62 -1.08
CA LEU A 38 32.77 -11.46 0.11
C LEU A 38 33.58 -12.72 0.49
N ARG A 39 34.15 -13.38 -0.52
CA ARG A 39 35.08 -14.53 -0.37
C ARG A 39 34.44 -15.86 0.05
N TRP A 40 33.12 -15.93 0.21
CA TRP A 40 32.39 -17.18 0.51
C TRP A 40 31.52 -17.63 -0.68
N PRO A 41 31.45 -18.95 -0.96
CA PRO A 41 30.53 -19.47 -1.97
C PRO A 41 29.09 -19.38 -1.44
N VAL A 42 28.26 -18.54 -2.06
CA VAL A 42 26.85 -18.42 -1.71
C VAL A 42 26.10 -19.60 -2.34
N PRO A 43 25.33 -20.40 -1.55
CA PRO A 43 24.54 -21.48 -2.12
C PRO A 43 23.50 -20.91 -3.09
N PRO A 44 23.28 -21.58 -4.22
CA PRO A 44 22.53 -20.98 -5.31
C PRO A 44 21.04 -20.78 -4.92
N ALA A 45 20.48 -21.66 -4.06
CA ALA A 45 19.16 -21.50 -3.47
C ALA A 45 18.97 -20.17 -2.70
N LEU A 46 20.02 -19.67 -2.04
CA LEU A 46 19.96 -18.40 -1.31
C LEU A 46 19.95 -17.20 -2.26
N GLN A 47 20.63 -17.31 -3.42
CA GLN A 47 20.58 -16.30 -4.46
C GLN A 47 19.19 -16.21 -5.09
N VAL A 48 18.56 -17.37 -5.38
CA VAL A 48 17.19 -17.42 -5.92
C VAL A 48 16.20 -16.82 -4.92
N LEU A 49 16.28 -17.22 -3.65
CA LEU A 49 15.43 -16.69 -2.59
C LEU A 49 15.55 -15.17 -2.47
N TYR A 50 16.78 -14.63 -2.53
CA TYR A 50 17.02 -13.19 -2.49
C TYR A 50 16.33 -12.47 -3.64
N VAL A 51 16.48 -12.96 -4.88
CA VAL A 51 15.85 -12.35 -6.06
C VAL A 51 14.32 -12.36 -5.94
N MET A 52 13.74 -13.49 -5.52
CA MET A 52 12.28 -13.62 -5.39
C MET A 52 11.71 -12.67 -4.34
N ILE A 53 12.35 -12.58 -3.17
CA ILE A 53 11.94 -11.66 -2.10
C ILE A 53 12.08 -10.20 -2.56
N CYS A 54 13.17 -9.84 -3.23
CA CYS A 54 13.37 -8.49 -3.73
C CYS A 54 12.30 -8.07 -4.74
N VAL A 55 11.97 -8.92 -5.71
CA VAL A 55 10.93 -8.63 -6.71
C VAL A 55 9.56 -8.49 -6.04
N PHE A 56 9.24 -9.36 -5.09
CA PHE A 56 7.99 -9.29 -4.32
C PHE A 56 7.87 -7.98 -3.53
N LEU A 57 8.90 -7.63 -2.75
CA LEU A 57 8.91 -6.41 -1.95
C LEU A 57 8.82 -5.16 -2.82
N MET A 58 9.50 -5.14 -3.97
CA MET A 58 9.41 -4.04 -4.91
C MET A 58 7.97 -3.88 -5.43
N GLY A 59 7.32 -4.97 -5.82
CA GLY A 59 5.91 -4.94 -6.26
C GLY A 59 4.94 -4.50 -5.16
N ALA A 60 5.17 -4.94 -3.92
CA ALA A 60 4.36 -4.51 -2.78
C ALA A 60 4.54 -3.01 -2.49
N ALA A 61 5.78 -2.52 -2.50
CA ALA A 61 6.10 -1.11 -2.26
C ALA A 61 5.54 -0.20 -3.34
N THR A 62 5.66 -0.58 -4.63
CA THR A 62 5.09 0.22 -5.72
C THR A 62 3.58 0.25 -5.66
N SER A 63 2.94 -0.88 -5.37
CA SER A 63 1.48 -0.94 -5.19
C SER A 63 1.02 -0.02 -4.06
N GLN A 64 1.70 -0.04 -2.92
CA GLN A 64 1.40 0.85 -1.80
C GLN A 64 1.57 2.32 -2.19
N LEU A 65 2.71 2.68 -2.78
CA LEU A 65 3.00 4.04 -3.22
C LEU A 65 1.95 4.55 -4.21
N ILE A 66 1.58 3.73 -5.20
CA ILE A 66 0.55 4.09 -6.19
C ILE A 66 -0.80 4.29 -5.51
N THR A 67 -1.21 3.40 -4.59
CA THR A 67 -2.47 3.55 -3.88
C THR A 67 -2.50 4.79 -2.99
N ASP A 68 -1.37 5.13 -2.36
CA ASP A 68 -1.29 6.32 -1.53
C ASP A 68 -1.33 7.58 -2.39
N ILE A 69 -0.56 7.63 -3.49
CA ILE A 69 -0.66 8.72 -4.47
C ILE A 69 -2.09 8.87 -4.97
N ALA A 70 -2.76 7.77 -5.36
CA ALA A 70 -4.13 7.80 -5.83
C ALA A 70 -5.14 8.35 -4.79
N LYS A 71 -4.95 8.01 -3.50
CA LYS A 71 -5.75 8.57 -2.40
C LYS A 71 -5.57 10.09 -2.30
N TYR A 72 -4.34 10.57 -2.41
CA TYR A 72 -4.03 12.00 -2.30
C TYR A 72 -4.39 12.79 -3.56
N THR A 73 -4.46 12.16 -4.74
CA THR A 73 -4.78 12.84 -6.00
C THR A 73 -6.29 12.88 -6.32
N ILE A 74 -7.03 11.79 -6.05
CA ILE A 74 -8.46 11.69 -6.43
C ILE A 74 -9.38 12.06 -5.25
N GLY A 75 -8.96 11.74 -4.01
CA GLY A 75 -9.58 12.12 -2.73
C GLY A 75 -11.04 12.60 -2.75
N ARG A 76 -12.02 11.67 -2.70
CA ARG A 76 -13.44 12.00 -2.43
C ARG A 76 -13.61 12.49 -0.97
N LEU A 77 -14.80 12.91 -0.55
CA LEU A 77 -15.11 13.13 0.87
C LEU A 77 -15.79 11.88 1.46
N ARG A 78 -15.35 11.39 2.62
CA ARG A 78 -16.00 10.29 3.36
C ARG A 78 -17.17 10.83 4.20
N PRO A 79 -18.19 10.01 4.51
CA PRO A 79 -19.36 10.42 5.31
C PRO A 79 -19.04 11.01 6.69
N HIS A 80 -17.88 10.67 7.30
CA HIS A 80 -17.41 11.29 8.55
C HIS A 80 -17.16 12.81 8.45
N PHE A 81 -17.13 13.36 7.23
CA PHE A 81 -17.12 14.80 6.99
C PHE A 81 -18.33 15.51 7.59
N PHE A 82 -19.53 14.92 7.49
CA PHE A 82 -20.72 15.53 8.06
C PHE A 82 -20.66 15.56 9.59
N ASP A 83 -20.07 14.54 10.20
CA ASP A 83 -19.94 14.43 11.67
C ASP A 83 -18.95 15.45 12.24
N LEU A 84 -17.81 15.69 11.56
CA LEU A 84 -16.78 16.61 12.05
C LEU A 84 -17.02 18.07 11.65
N CYS A 85 -17.35 18.33 10.39
CA CYS A 85 -17.46 19.71 9.89
C CYS A 85 -18.80 20.36 10.25
N GLN A 86 -19.89 19.57 10.33
CA GLN A 86 -21.26 20.04 10.59
C GLN A 86 -21.58 21.36 9.85
N PRO A 87 -21.79 21.31 8.53
CA PRO A 87 -21.92 22.52 7.72
C PRO A 87 -23.15 23.34 8.10
N LEU A 88 -22.94 24.60 8.50
CA LEU A 88 -24.00 25.54 8.88
C LEU A 88 -24.94 25.90 7.71
N ASN A 89 -24.42 25.81 6.47
CA ASN A 89 -25.10 26.24 5.24
C ASN A 89 -25.69 25.10 4.39
N LEU A 90 -26.00 23.94 5.00
CA LEU A 90 -26.43 22.75 4.26
C LEU A 90 -27.70 22.98 3.42
N LYS A 91 -28.68 23.75 3.93
CA LYS A 91 -29.91 24.08 3.18
C LYS A 91 -29.68 24.95 1.95
N ALA A 92 -28.74 25.89 2.01
CA ALA A 92 -28.39 26.74 0.87
C ALA A 92 -27.57 25.96 -0.17
N LEU A 93 -26.67 25.10 0.29
CA LEU A 93 -25.84 24.23 -0.55
C LEU A 93 -26.65 23.22 -1.35
N CYS A 94 -27.65 22.58 -0.72
CA CYS A 94 -28.48 21.56 -1.35
C CYS A 94 -29.66 22.13 -2.16
N SER A 95 -29.80 23.46 -2.23
CA SER A 95 -30.94 24.10 -2.92
C SER A 95 -30.88 23.96 -4.45
N LYS A 96 -29.69 23.69 -5.02
CA LYS A 96 -29.52 23.38 -6.44
C LYS A 96 -29.10 21.91 -6.59
N PRO A 97 -29.96 21.04 -7.13
CA PRO A 97 -29.52 19.68 -7.45
C PRO A 97 -28.45 19.72 -8.54
N TYR A 98 -27.45 18.84 -8.44
CA TYR A 98 -26.33 18.65 -9.40
C TYR A 98 -25.24 19.72 -9.45
N THR A 99 -25.20 20.68 -8.51
CA THR A 99 -24.05 21.61 -8.40
C THR A 99 -23.00 21.10 -7.43
N TYR A 100 -21.74 21.08 -7.89
CA TYR A 100 -20.60 20.78 -7.02
C TYR A 100 -20.32 21.99 -6.12
N VAL A 101 -20.15 21.75 -4.82
CA VAL A 101 -19.90 22.84 -3.86
C VAL A 101 -18.46 22.78 -3.38
N GLU A 102 -17.70 23.83 -3.69
CA GLU A 102 -16.30 23.98 -3.30
C GLU A 102 -16.12 24.78 -2.00
N ASN A 103 -17.04 25.72 -1.72
CA ASN A 103 -16.98 26.60 -0.57
C ASN A 103 -18.02 26.22 0.48
N PHE A 104 -17.56 25.72 1.62
CA PHE A 104 -18.40 25.41 2.78
C PHE A 104 -17.75 25.97 4.06
N THR A 105 -18.59 26.37 5.00
CA THR A 105 -18.17 26.84 6.34
C THR A 105 -18.53 25.76 7.35
N CYS A 106 -17.50 25.22 8.03
CA CYS A 106 -17.70 24.26 9.12
C CYS A 106 -18.13 25.00 10.39
N GLY A 107 -19.16 24.48 11.07
CA GLY A 107 -19.58 24.97 12.38
C GLY A 107 -18.85 24.30 13.55
N GLY A 108 -18.23 23.14 13.31
CA GLY A 108 -17.47 22.41 14.33
C GLY A 108 -16.08 22.99 14.58
N ASN A 109 -15.59 22.90 15.82
CA ASN A 109 -14.22 23.22 16.24
C ASN A 109 -13.18 22.20 15.70
N ALA A 110 -13.21 21.90 14.40
CA ALA A 110 -12.28 20.96 13.79
C ALA A 110 -10.92 21.64 13.54
N THR A 111 -9.84 20.96 13.94
CA THR A 111 -8.46 21.43 13.69
C THR A 111 -8.09 21.27 12.20
N GLU A 112 -7.18 22.11 11.68
CA GLU A 112 -6.71 22.01 10.28
C GLU A 112 -6.22 20.60 9.89
N HIS A 113 -5.64 19.87 10.83
CA HIS A 113 -5.23 18.47 10.62
C HIS A 113 -6.42 17.56 10.33
N GLN A 114 -7.52 17.71 11.06
CA GLN A 114 -8.74 16.93 10.82
C GLN A 114 -9.37 17.31 9.49
N LEU A 115 -9.33 18.59 9.09
CA LEU A 115 -9.79 19.04 7.77
C LEU A 115 -8.98 18.42 6.60
N LYS A 116 -7.69 18.18 6.78
CA LYS A 116 -6.86 17.45 5.79
C LYS A 116 -7.23 15.96 5.71
N GLU A 117 -7.52 15.33 6.84
CA GLU A 117 -7.99 13.93 6.88
C GLU A 117 -9.36 13.72 6.22
N LEU A 118 -10.14 14.78 6.04
CA LEU A 118 -11.44 14.72 5.34
C LEU A 118 -11.34 14.50 3.83
N ARG A 119 -10.25 14.98 3.21
CA ARG A 119 -9.99 14.82 1.76
C ARG A 119 -9.24 13.53 1.43
N LEU A 120 -8.80 12.81 2.46
CA LEU A 120 -8.16 11.50 2.38
C LEU A 120 -9.21 10.39 2.23
N SER A 121 -9.99 10.40 1.14
CA SER A 121 -10.85 9.26 0.82
C SER A 121 -10.22 8.38 -0.24
N PHE A 122 -10.25 7.09 0.06
CA PHE A 122 -9.73 6.02 -0.77
C PHE A 122 -10.63 5.80 -1.99
N MET A 123 -9.97 5.55 -3.13
CA MET A 123 -10.53 4.82 -4.26
C MET A 123 -10.76 3.35 -3.88
#